data_AF-A0A7V1FVE7-F1
#
_entry.id   AF-A0A7V1FVE7-F1
#
_cell.length_a   1.000
_cell.length_b   1.000
_cell.length_c   1.000
_cell.angle_alpha   90.00
_cell.angle_beta   90.00
_cell.angle_gamma   90.00
#
_symmetry.space_group_name_H-M   'P 1'
#
loop_
_entity.id
_entity.type
_entity.pdbx_description
1 polymer ?
#
loop_
_entity_poly.entity_id
_entity_poly.type
_entity_poly.pdbx_seq_one_letter_code
_entity_poly.pdbx_strand_id
1 'polypeptide(L)'
;MFDIIKITAASILIVITSCGGAGGSGNNTIRADTLEPVYVVIMNHVEGDIGFPEGDPVCLTSTIYQTLPLPDAGSAATPSYSLDVVGNDLIYEILLNYADSRGQKPKLFIEPTGEWWQTYADQMYGGKAFNKYNYLALENEFGIQGHAIYYSGNSFCWYRSLHTEQGIRKKFQDMHYFAEQAFHNGLKVNNGKTYTGGWKLEKDVLGDVYAEYVIDHEAYALGYRVAFEDHDAHVEDEPSGINNSRPSYYVYRAVYDDGVQIIKIDMNGTITGQCEGNTSRCETPEEAVARFNKTLHARSLDADSRNIYFFAFAEHSNGVWNDYNLLAGGNPFEGEGFGLKSIMDAIQILVNNGANVKFVTPMELAAVFEAENPFDSPETEVGR
;
A
#
# COMPACT_ATOMS: atom_id res chain seq x y z
N MET A 1 -27.43 -20.02 26.66
CA MET A 1 -27.97 -21.32 26.21
C MET A 1 -28.98 -21.03 25.12
N PHE A 2 -28.49 -20.91 23.88
CA PHE A 2 -29.32 -20.83 22.68
C PHE A 2 -28.50 -21.42 21.52
N ASP A 3 -29.11 -22.42 20.89
CA ASP A 3 -28.60 -23.20 19.78
C ASP A 3 -28.51 -22.36 18.49
N ILE A 4 -27.39 -22.44 17.79
CA ILE A 4 -27.28 -21.97 16.41
C ILE A 4 -27.12 -23.17 15.50
N ILE A 5 -28.05 -23.21 14.55
CA ILE A 5 -28.33 -24.22 13.55
C ILE A 5 -27.13 -24.41 12.61
N LYS A 6 -26.65 -25.64 12.51
CA LYS A 6 -25.72 -26.08 11.45
C LYS A 6 -26.49 -26.18 10.13
N ILE A 7 -26.15 -25.33 9.18
CA ILE A 7 -26.57 -25.48 7.78
C ILE A 7 -25.47 -26.25 7.05
N THR A 8 -25.78 -27.50 6.71
CA THR A 8 -24.97 -28.39 5.89
C THR A 8 -25.19 -28.03 4.42
N ALA A 9 -24.14 -27.55 3.73
CA ALA A 9 -24.15 -27.46 2.27
C ALA A 9 -23.58 -28.77 1.70
N ALA A 10 -24.39 -29.45 0.90
CA ALA A 10 -24.07 -30.70 0.22
C ALA A 10 -23.71 -30.43 -1.25
N SER A 11 -22.74 -31.22 -1.73
CA SER A 11 -22.45 -31.59 -3.14
C SER A 11 -21.76 -30.51 -3.98
N ILE A 12 -20.66 -30.79 -4.70
CA ILE A 12 -20.51 -31.84 -5.71
C ILE A 12 -19.11 -32.47 -5.63
N LEU A 13 -19.06 -33.78 -5.42
CA LEU A 13 -17.87 -34.62 -5.56
C LEU A 13 -17.84 -35.14 -7.00
N ILE A 14 -16.91 -34.64 -7.83
CA ILE A 14 -16.60 -35.28 -9.11
C ILE A 14 -15.66 -36.45 -8.79
N VAL A 15 -16.23 -37.66 -8.78
CA VAL A 15 -15.48 -38.91 -8.78
C VAL A 15 -15.00 -39.14 -10.22
N ILE A 16 -13.72 -38.89 -10.48
CA ILE A 16 -13.06 -39.40 -11.69
C ILE A 16 -12.58 -40.81 -11.38
N THR A 17 -13.27 -41.80 -11.94
CA THR A 17 -12.87 -43.21 -11.98
C THR A 17 -11.63 -43.37 -12.86
N SER A 18 -10.48 -43.68 -12.28
CA SER A 18 -9.34 -44.21 -13.05
C SER A 18 -9.43 -45.74 -13.12
N CYS A 19 -9.91 -46.27 -14.24
CA CYS A 19 -9.61 -47.63 -14.65
C CYS A 19 -8.19 -47.68 -15.24
N GLY A 20 -7.42 -48.71 -14.87
CA GLY A 20 -6.01 -48.82 -15.19
C GLY A 20 -5.68 -48.98 -16.68
N GLY A 21 -4.45 -48.60 -17.01
CA GLY A 21 -3.79 -48.87 -18.28
C GLY A 21 -2.34 -48.43 -18.20
N ALA A 22 -1.42 -49.39 -18.30
CA ALA A 22 0.02 -49.17 -18.29
C ALA A 22 0.48 -48.42 -19.56
N GLY A 23 1.41 -47.48 -19.41
CA GLY A 23 2.11 -46.83 -20.52
C GLY A 23 2.55 -45.41 -20.17
N GLY A 24 3.86 -45.18 -20.11
CA GLY A 24 4.44 -43.91 -19.68
C GLY A 24 4.11 -42.72 -20.57
N SER A 25 4.00 -41.55 -19.95
CA SER A 25 4.09 -40.23 -20.58
C SER A 25 4.26 -39.19 -19.46
N GLY A 26 5.18 -38.25 -19.66
CA GLY A 26 5.75 -37.34 -18.66
C GLY A 26 4.77 -36.69 -17.67
N ASN A 27 5.10 -36.82 -16.38
CA ASN A 27 4.61 -35.93 -15.33
C ASN A 27 5.17 -34.52 -15.59
N ASN A 28 4.41 -33.68 -16.28
CA ASN A 28 4.52 -32.23 -16.21
C ASN A 28 3.71 -31.70 -15.02
N THR A 29 3.86 -32.32 -13.85
CA THR A 29 3.53 -31.67 -12.59
C THR A 29 4.73 -30.84 -12.20
N ILE A 30 4.82 -29.63 -12.77
CA ILE A 30 5.63 -28.56 -12.19
C ILE A 30 5.11 -28.43 -10.76
N ARG A 31 5.93 -28.82 -9.79
CA ARG A 31 5.60 -28.59 -8.37
C ARG A 31 5.41 -27.09 -8.21
N ALA A 32 4.33 -26.67 -7.54
CA ALA A 32 4.10 -25.27 -7.16
C ALA A 32 5.34 -24.67 -6.44
N ASP A 33 6.16 -25.53 -5.83
CA ASP A 33 7.46 -25.28 -5.21
C ASP A 33 8.54 -24.69 -6.14
N THR A 34 8.32 -24.62 -7.47
CA THR A 34 9.33 -24.20 -8.47
C THR A 34 8.98 -22.96 -9.28
N LEU A 35 7.76 -22.42 -9.15
CA LEU A 35 7.38 -21.16 -9.80
C LEU A 35 7.50 -20.02 -8.79
N GLU A 36 8.01 -18.85 -9.20
CA GLU A 36 7.99 -17.65 -8.35
C GLU A 36 6.56 -17.32 -7.93
N PRO A 37 6.34 -16.80 -6.71
CA PRO A 37 5.00 -16.45 -6.25
C PRO A 37 4.45 -15.23 -6.99
N VAL A 38 3.13 -15.02 -6.90
CA VAL A 38 2.57 -13.67 -7.01
C VAL A 38 2.80 -12.95 -5.70
N TYR A 39 3.47 -11.81 -5.74
CA TYR A 39 3.72 -10.99 -4.57
C TYR A 39 2.47 -10.15 -4.23
N VAL A 40 2.16 -9.97 -2.95
CA VAL A 40 1.06 -9.11 -2.52
C VAL A 40 1.62 -8.03 -1.60
N VAL A 41 1.38 -6.78 -1.97
CA VAL A 41 1.78 -5.58 -1.22
C VAL A 41 0.52 -4.90 -0.72
N ILE A 42 0.45 -4.64 0.59
CA ILE A 42 -0.70 -4.00 1.23
C ILE A 42 -0.20 -2.71 1.85
N MET A 43 -0.73 -1.59 1.37
CA MET A 43 -0.43 -0.29 1.94
C MET A 43 -1.56 0.15 2.86
N ASN A 44 -1.20 0.62 4.04
CA ASN A 44 -2.07 1.43 4.88
C ASN A 44 -1.69 2.90 4.69
N HIS A 45 -2.57 3.63 4.01
CA HIS A 45 -2.52 5.08 3.91
C HIS A 45 -3.01 5.69 5.22
N VAL A 46 -2.10 6.34 5.95
CA VAL A 46 -2.41 6.95 7.24
C VAL A 46 -2.65 8.43 7.05
N GLU A 47 -3.93 8.80 7.13
CA GLU A 47 -4.38 10.17 6.89
C GLU A 47 -3.80 11.19 7.91
N GLY A 48 -3.81 12.46 7.53
CA GLY A 48 -3.19 13.56 8.28
C GLY A 48 -2.63 14.64 7.36
N ASP A 49 -3.36 14.90 6.29
CA ASP A 49 -3.10 15.92 5.27
C ASP A 49 -4.04 17.11 5.46
N ILE A 50 -4.26 17.55 6.71
CA ILE A 50 -4.97 18.80 7.01
C ILE A 50 -4.08 19.98 6.60
N GLY A 51 -4.04 20.24 5.30
CA GLY A 51 -3.30 21.34 4.71
C GLY A 51 -4.10 22.63 4.73
N PHE A 52 -3.55 23.66 5.37
CA PHE A 52 -4.12 25.01 5.40
C PHE A 52 -3.52 25.90 4.30
N PRO A 53 -4.22 26.96 3.87
CA PRO A 53 -3.58 28.05 3.13
C PRO A 53 -2.45 28.68 3.94
N GLU A 54 -1.39 29.13 3.26
CA GLU A 54 -0.28 29.82 3.93
C GLU A 54 -0.78 31.09 4.65
N GLY A 55 -0.38 31.23 5.92
CA GLY A 55 -0.79 32.35 6.78
C GLY A 55 -2.18 32.20 7.42
N ASP A 56 -2.88 31.08 7.24
CA ASP A 56 -4.16 30.85 7.89
C ASP A 56 -4.01 30.86 9.44
N PRO A 57 -4.70 31.76 10.17
CA PRO A 57 -4.60 31.84 11.62
C PRO A 57 -5.18 30.59 12.34
N VAL A 58 -6.09 29.84 11.70
CA VAL A 58 -6.63 28.61 12.27
C VAL A 58 -5.54 27.56 12.40
N CYS A 59 -4.67 27.46 11.39
CA CYS A 59 -3.54 26.53 11.39
C CYS A 59 -2.66 26.69 12.63
N LEU A 60 -2.38 27.95 13.04
CA LEU A 60 -1.51 28.26 14.18
C LEU A 60 -2.07 27.84 15.55
N THR A 61 -3.35 27.51 15.63
CA THR A 61 -4.04 27.19 16.89
C THR A 61 -4.74 25.84 16.88
N SER A 62 -4.82 25.18 15.72
CA SER A 62 -5.50 23.89 15.58
C SER A 62 -4.65 22.77 16.18
N THR A 63 -5.24 22.02 17.10
CA THR A 63 -4.71 20.74 17.58
C THR A 63 -5.71 19.61 17.30
N ILE A 64 -6.63 19.81 16.34
CA ILE A 64 -7.76 18.90 16.14
C ILE A 64 -7.25 17.50 15.80
N TYR A 65 -6.31 17.38 14.87
CA TYR A 65 -5.74 16.08 14.50
C TYR A 65 -5.13 15.35 15.72
N GLN A 66 -4.42 16.06 16.59
CA GLN A 66 -3.74 15.49 17.75
C GLN A 66 -4.69 15.11 18.89
N THR A 67 -5.83 15.80 19.01
CA THR A 67 -6.65 15.78 20.24
C THR A 67 -8.07 15.25 20.05
N LEU A 68 -8.56 15.12 18.82
CA LEU A 68 -9.91 14.65 18.58
C LEU A 68 -10.09 13.22 19.12
N PRO A 69 -11.08 12.96 19.99
CA PRO A 69 -11.35 11.63 20.49
C PRO A 69 -12.09 10.79 19.44
N LEU A 70 -12.03 9.47 19.60
CA LEU A 70 -12.87 8.55 18.85
C LEU A 70 -14.34 8.77 19.21
N PRO A 71 -15.26 8.79 18.23
CA PRO A 71 -16.68 8.91 18.50
C PRO A 71 -17.26 7.61 19.07
N ASP A 72 -18.50 7.68 19.56
CA ASP A 72 -19.25 6.50 19.98
C ASP A 72 -19.59 5.58 18.78
N ALA A 73 -19.96 4.33 19.09
CA ALA A 73 -20.38 3.35 18.09
C ALA A 73 -21.52 3.88 17.21
N GLY A 74 -21.43 3.65 15.90
CA GLY A 74 -22.43 4.08 14.93
C GLY A 74 -22.24 5.49 14.36
N SER A 75 -21.16 6.19 14.72
CA SER A 75 -20.84 7.52 14.20
C SER A 75 -19.54 7.52 13.40
N ALA A 76 -19.51 8.19 12.26
CA ALA A 76 -18.28 8.37 11.49
C ALA A 76 -17.32 9.30 12.25
N ALA A 77 -16.05 8.92 12.30
CA ALA A 77 -14.97 9.72 12.86
C ALA A 77 -14.39 10.65 11.78
N THR A 78 -14.03 11.85 12.21
CA THR A 78 -13.18 12.77 11.41
C THR A 78 -11.71 12.32 11.53
N PRO A 79 -10.87 12.50 10.49
CA PRO A 79 -9.46 12.17 10.55
C PRO A 79 -8.76 12.75 11.79
N SER A 80 -8.01 11.91 12.48
CA SER A 80 -7.28 12.26 13.70
C SER A 80 -6.21 11.22 14.01
N TYR A 81 -5.17 11.63 14.73
CA TYR A 81 -4.09 10.74 15.14
C TYR A 81 -4.59 9.51 15.91
N SER A 82 -5.60 9.70 16.78
CA SER A 82 -6.18 8.58 17.53
C SER A 82 -6.88 7.59 16.61
N LEU A 83 -7.61 8.08 15.59
CA LEU A 83 -8.28 7.26 14.58
C LEU A 83 -7.27 6.49 13.74
N ASP A 84 -6.19 7.13 13.32
CA ASP A 84 -5.14 6.48 12.53
C ASP A 84 -4.45 5.35 13.28
N VAL A 85 -4.16 5.56 14.57
CA VAL A 85 -3.57 4.51 15.41
C VAL A 85 -4.51 3.32 15.53
N VAL A 86 -5.80 3.54 15.88
CA VAL A 86 -6.73 2.41 16.05
C VAL A 86 -7.16 1.77 14.73
N GLY A 87 -7.16 2.52 13.64
CA GLY A 87 -7.42 2.02 12.30
C GLY A 87 -6.28 1.14 11.81
N ASN A 88 -5.03 1.58 11.97
CA ASN A 88 -3.86 0.76 11.67
C ASN A 88 -3.79 -0.52 12.55
N ASP A 89 -4.13 -0.41 13.84
CA ASP A 89 -4.29 -1.57 14.73
C ASP A 89 -5.35 -2.55 14.18
N LEU A 90 -6.50 -2.04 13.76
CA LEU A 90 -7.61 -2.85 13.24
C LEU A 90 -7.26 -3.54 11.92
N ILE A 91 -6.65 -2.82 10.98
CA ILE A 91 -6.16 -3.40 9.72
C ILE A 91 -5.22 -4.57 10.03
N TYR A 92 -4.25 -4.36 10.93
CA TYR A 92 -3.33 -5.42 11.31
C TYR A 92 -4.05 -6.61 11.97
N GLU A 93 -5.03 -6.38 12.84
CA GLU A 93 -5.86 -7.43 13.44
C GLU A 93 -6.62 -8.27 12.41
N ILE A 94 -7.16 -7.62 11.38
CA ILE A 94 -7.81 -8.30 10.25
C ILE A 94 -6.78 -9.18 9.54
N LEU A 95 -5.62 -8.61 9.21
CA LEU A 95 -4.54 -9.29 8.48
C LEU A 95 -3.97 -10.53 9.20
N LEU A 96 -3.98 -10.54 10.54
CA LEU A 96 -3.55 -11.69 11.33
C LEU A 96 -4.34 -12.97 11.07
N ASN A 97 -5.55 -12.88 10.49
CA ASN A 97 -6.37 -14.05 10.14
C ASN A 97 -5.91 -14.76 8.86
N TYR A 98 -5.00 -14.15 8.10
CA TYR A 98 -4.57 -14.64 6.80
C TYR A 98 -3.13 -15.13 6.82
N ALA A 99 -2.74 -15.90 5.80
CA ALA A 99 -1.37 -16.35 5.61
C ALA A 99 -1.09 -16.62 4.12
N ASP A 100 0.16 -16.44 3.73
CA ASP A 100 0.63 -16.73 2.38
C ASP A 100 0.81 -18.25 2.14
N SER A 101 1.31 -18.64 0.97
CA SER A 101 1.49 -20.06 0.62
C SER A 101 2.50 -20.80 1.51
N ARG A 102 3.30 -20.07 2.30
CA ARG A 102 4.32 -20.58 3.23
C ARG A 102 3.91 -20.41 4.70
N GLY A 103 2.70 -19.92 4.97
CA GLY A 103 2.20 -19.69 6.33
C GLY A 103 2.68 -18.39 6.97
N GLN A 104 3.29 -17.47 6.21
CA GLN A 104 3.72 -16.16 6.71
C GLN A 104 2.54 -15.18 6.74
N LYS A 105 2.52 -14.29 7.73
CA LYS A 105 1.48 -13.29 7.91
C LYS A 105 1.66 -12.13 6.92
N PRO A 106 0.56 -11.46 6.49
CA PRO A 106 0.67 -10.25 5.72
C PRO A 106 1.50 -9.19 6.45
N LYS A 107 2.34 -8.49 5.68
CA LYS A 107 3.09 -7.32 6.12
C LYS A 107 2.39 -6.06 5.64
N LEU A 108 2.48 -4.99 6.41
CA LEU A 108 1.96 -3.67 6.03
C LEU A 108 3.10 -2.75 5.62
N PHE A 109 2.89 -2.03 4.53
CA PHE A 109 3.53 -0.74 4.33
C PHE A 109 2.65 0.34 4.95
N ILE A 110 3.11 0.91 6.06
CA ILE A 110 2.42 1.99 6.76
C ILE A 110 3.00 3.29 6.25
N GLU A 111 2.16 4.15 5.68
CA GLU A 111 2.61 5.39 5.06
C GLU A 111 1.98 6.60 5.75
N PRO A 112 2.68 7.20 6.74
CA PRO A 112 2.17 8.35 7.45
C PRO A 112 2.46 9.68 6.77
N THR A 113 1.49 10.58 6.90
CA THR A 113 1.62 12.03 6.63
C THR A 113 2.51 12.75 7.63
N GLY A 114 2.86 14.00 7.32
CA GLY A 114 3.69 14.85 8.19
C GLY A 114 3.06 15.12 9.56
N GLU A 115 1.74 15.34 9.61
CA GLU A 115 1.02 15.54 10.87
C GLU A 115 1.16 14.33 11.79
N TRP A 116 1.08 13.11 11.22
CA TRP A 116 1.29 11.88 11.97
C TRP A 116 2.72 11.80 12.52
N TRP A 117 3.74 12.04 11.68
CA TRP A 117 5.15 11.98 12.10
C TRP A 117 5.45 12.98 13.21
N GLN A 118 4.98 14.22 13.07
CA GLN A 118 5.12 15.24 14.09
C GLN A 118 4.40 14.85 15.39
N THR A 119 3.17 14.34 15.27
CA THR A 119 2.37 13.95 16.44
C THR A 119 3.00 12.77 17.17
N TYR A 120 3.48 11.75 16.46
CA TYR A 120 4.13 10.59 17.07
C TYR A 120 5.37 10.97 17.87
N ALA A 121 6.19 11.90 17.36
CA ALA A 121 7.40 12.39 18.02
C ALA A 121 7.14 13.39 19.17
N ASP A 122 5.92 13.92 19.28
CA ASP A 122 5.57 14.90 20.30
C ASP A 122 5.43 14.27 21.70
N GLN A 123 5.93 14.98 22.72
CA GLN A 123 5.96 14.49 24.10
C GLN A 123 4.58 14.48 24.78
N MET A 124 3.65 15.33 24.34
CA MET A 124 2.34 15.48 24.95
C MET A 124 1.28 14.61 24.25
N TYR A 125 1.28 14.59 22.92
CA TYR A 125 0.23 13.96 22.13
C TYR A 125 0.63 12.59 21.54
N GLY A 126 1.94 12.32 21.43
CA GLY A 126 2.51 11.20 20.70
C GLY A 126 2.64 9.87 21.44
N GLY A 127 3.52 9.01 20.91
CA GLY A 127 3.93 7.74 21.52
C GLY A 127 2.91 6.59 21.53
N LYS A 128 1.73 6.76 20.92
CA LYS A 128 0.63 5.78 21.02
C LYS A 128 0.64 4.71 19.92
N ALA A 129 1.25 5.01 18.76
CA ALA A 129 1.21 4.14 17.60
C ALA A 129 1.73 2.71 17.84
N PHE A 130 2.62 2.50 18.82
CA PHE A 130 3.23 1.19 19.09
C PHE A 130 2.74 0.56 20.41
N ASN A 131 1.64 1.07 20.99
CA ASN A 131 1.15 0.58 22.28
C ASN A 131 0.62 -0.85 22.21
N LYS A 132 -0.02 -1.21 21.09
CA LYS A 132 -0.65 -2.52 20.90
C LYS A 132 0.26 -3.49 20.16
N TYR A 133 0.89 -3.03 19.09
CA TYR A 133 1.79 -3.82 18.27
C TYR A 133 3.15 -3.14 18.09
N ASN A 134 4.22 -3.95 18.15
CA ASN A 134 5.54 -3.52 17.70
C ASN A 134 5.68 -3.82 16.21
N TYR A 135 5.19 -2.91 15.36
CA TYR A 135 5.20 -3.11 13.90
C TYR A 135 6.59 -3.34 13.30
N LEU A 136 7.64 -2.76 13.91
CA LEU A 136 9.02 -3.00 13.47
C LEU A 136 9.45 -4.46 13.69
N ALA A 137 9.08 -5.04 14.84
CA ALA A 137 9.35 -6.45 15.14
C ALA A 137 8.49 -7.42 14.31
N LEU A 138 7.42 -6.91 13.70
CA LEU A 138 6.54 -7.64 12.81
C LEU A 138 6.95 -7.51 11.34
N GLU A 139 8.10 -6.87 11.07
CA GLU A 139 8.64 -6.66 9.73
C GLU A 139 7.74 -5.80 8.82
N ASN A 140 6.86 -4.98 9.40
CA ASN A 140 6.15 -3.95 8.66
C ASN A 140 7.12 -2.82 8.29
N GLU A 141 6.85 -2.20 7.15
CA GLU A 141 7.64 -1.08 6.64
C GLU A 141 6.93 0.24 6.94
N PHE A 142 7.71 1.27 7.27
CA PHE A 142 7.23 2.66 7.32
C PHE A 142 7.88 3.46 6.19
N GLY A 143 7.11 4.34 5.55
CA GLY A 143 7.58 5.26 4.51
C GLY A 143 7.22 6.72 4.79
N ILE A 144 7.33 7.57 3.78
CA ILE A 144 6.79 8.94 3.86
C ILE A 144 5.80 9.20 2.73
N GLN A 145 4.95 10.19 2.99
CA GLN A 145 3.97 10.67 2.05
C GLN A 145 4.34 12.06 1.49
N GLY A 146 4.75 12.11 0.22
CA GLY A 146 5.02 13.30 -0.58
C GLY A 146 3.77 14.09 -1.00
N HIS A 147 2.71 14.07 -0.20
CA HIS A 147 1.50 14.89 -0.39
C HIS A 147 1.82 16.39 -0.39
N ALA A 148 0.91 17.20 -0.93
CA ALA A 148 1.12 18.64 -1.13
C ALA A 148 1.01 19.46 0.17
N ILE A 149 1.76 19.11 1.21
CA ILE A 149 1.86 19.86 2.47
C ILE A 149 3.32 20.10 2.89
N TYR A 150 3.58 21.19 3.60
CA TYR A 150 4.87 21.50 4.21
C TYR A 150 4.68 22.14 5.59
N TYR A 151 5.71 22.06 6.43
CA TYR A 151 5.64 22.56 7.80
C TYR A 151 5.73 24.08 7.83
N SER A 152 4.76 24.71 8.49
CA SER A 152 4.70 26.18 8.60
C SER A 152 5.80 26.79 9.47
N GLY A 153 6.53 25.98 10.24
CA GLY A 153 7.42 26.44 11.30
C GLY A 153 6.72 26.62 12.66
N ASN A 154 5.40 26.48 12.72
CA ASN A 154 4.59 26.59 13.94
C ASN A 154 3.95 25.25 14.30
N SER A 155 3.86 24.98 15.61
CA SER A 155 3.39 23.70 16.17
C SER A 155 2.13 23.17 15.48
N PHE A 156 2.21 21.94 14.96
CA PHE A 156 1.13 21.21 14.28
C PHE A 156 0.47 21.92 13.09
N CYS A 157 1.06 23.00 12.58
CA CYS A 157 0.53 23.76 11.47
C CYS A 157 1.24 23.37 10.16
N TRP A 158 0.47 22.81 9.23
CA TRP A 158 0.92 22.37 7.91
C TRP A 158 0.21 23.16 6.81
N TYR A 159 0.99 23.75 5.91
CA TYR A 159 0.47 24.52 4.78
C TYR A 159 0.48 23.70 3.50
N ARG A 160 -0.44 23.99 2.58
CA ARG A 160 -0.44 23.38 1.25
C ARG A 160 0.77 23.85 0.45
N SER A 161 1.57 22.93 -0.07
CA SER A 161 2.72 23.25 -0.92
C SER A 161 2.27 23.74 -2.29
N LEU A 162 2.98 24.73 -2.83
CA LEU A 162 2.83 25.13 -4.23
C LEU A 162 3.38 24.05 -5.16
N HIS A 163 2.76 23.89 -6.32
CA HIS A 163 3.17 22.93 -7.34
C HIS A 163 4.37 23.43 -8.16
N THR A 164 5.53 23.47 -7.51
CA THR A 164 6.81 24.01 -8.02
C THR A 164 7.97 23.18 -7.49
N GLU A 165 9.14 23.25 -8.13
CA GLU A 165 10.36 22.60 -7.60
C GLU A 165 10.65 22.94 -6.14
N GLN A 166 10.53 24.22 -5.79
CA GLN A 166 10.76 24.66 -4.41
C GLN A 166 9.71 24.09 -3.45
N GLY A 167 8.45 24.01 -3.89
CA GLY A 167 7.37 23.39 -3.11
C GLY A 167 7.61 21.90 -2.88
N ILE A 168 8.02 21.18 -3.93
CA ILE A 168 8.37 19.75 -3.87
C ILE A 168 9.55 19.52 -2.91
N ARG A 169 10.62 20.29 -3.07
CA ARG A 169 11.76 20.24 -2.15
C ARG A 169 11.32 20.43 -0.70
N LYS A 170 10.51 21.46 -0.44
CA LYS A 170 10.09 21.81 0.92
C LYS A 170 9.25 20.70 1.55
N LYS A 171 8.26 20.16 0.84
CA LYS A 171 7.42 19.06 1.37
C LYS A 171 8.26 17.83 1.70
N PHE A 172 9.15 17.40 0.81
CA PHE A 172 9.98 16.21 1.03
C PHE A 172 10.97 16.40 2.19
N GLN A 173 11.61 17.57 2.27
CA GLN A 173 12.50 17.90 3.38
C GLN A 173 11.77 17.91 4.73
N ASP A 174 10.59 18.51 4.80
CA ASP A 174 9.81 18.56 6.03
C ASP A 174 9.30 17.16 6.43
N MET A 175 8.74 16.37 5.50
CA MET A 175 8.32 14.99 5.76
C MET A 175 9.47 14.15 6.30
N HIS A 176 10.62 14.18 5.60
CA HIS A 176 11.80 13.43 6.01
C HIS A 176 12.32 13.88 7.38
N TYR A 177 12.35 15.19 7.64
CA TYR A 177 12.80 15.73 8.92
C TYR A 177 11.99 15.18 10.10
N PHE A 178 10.66 15.12 10.00
CA PHE A 178 9.83 14.55 11.08
C PHE A 178 9.91 13.03 11.14
N ALA A 179 10.00 12.34 10.00
CA ALA A 179 10.19 10.89 9.98
C ALA A 179 11.51 10.46 10.66
N GLU A 180 12.59 11.21 10.47
CA GLU A 180 13.90 10.96 11.09
C GLU A 180 13.93 11.17 12.61
N GLN A 181 12.94 11.86 13.17
CA GLN A 181 12.80 12.08 14.61
C GLN A 181 11.94 11.02 15.31
N ALA A 182 11.29 10.14 14.55
CA ALA A 182 10.44 9.10 15.10
C ALA A 182 11.25 7.87 15.50
N PHE A 183 11.31 7.61 16.82
CA PHE A 183 12.00 6.44 17.37
C PHE A 183 11.06 5.61 18.24
N HIS A 184 11.15 4.29 18.10
CA HIS A 184 10.54 3.32 19.00
C HIS A 184 11.62 2.46 19.64
N ASN A 185 11.73 2.48 20.97
CA ASN A 185 12.76 1.74 21.73
C ASN A 185 14.20 1.95 21.21
N GLY A 186 14.52 3.19 20.78
CA GLY A 186 15.84 3.56 20.26
C GLY A 186 16.10 3.15 18.80
N LEU A 187 15.13 2.50 18.14
CA LEU A 187 15.18 2.21 16.71
C LEU A 187 14.40 3.28 15.95
N LYS A 188 14.92 3.70 14.79
CA LYS A 188 14.16 4.56 13.88
C LYS A 188 12.90 3.82 13.44
N VAL A 189 11.77 4.51 13.50
CA VAL A 189 10.49 3.98 12.99
C VAL A 189 10.51 3.94 11.47
N ASN A 190 10.88 5.06 10.84
CA ASN A 190 11.20 5.03 9.42
C ASN A 190 12.61 4.48 9.22
N ASN A 191 12.70 3.17 8.95
CA ASN A 191 13.90 2.51 8.48
C ASN A 191 13.85 2.20 6.98
N GLY A 192 12.70 2.47 6.36
CA GLY A 192 12.39 2.23 4.97
C GLY A 192 12.82 3.40 4.08
N LYS A 193 13.21 3.09 2.85
CA LYS A 193 13.59 4.09 1.84
C LYS A 193 12.48 4.26 0.81
N THR A 194 11.26 3.95 1.19
CA THR A 194 10.08 4.03 0.33
C THR A 194 9.33 5.32 0.60
N TYR A 195 8.89 5.95 -0.48
CA TYR A 195 7.97 7.07 -0.45
C TYR A 195 6.81 6.80 -1.39
N THR A 196 5.71 7.49 -1.14
CA THR A 196 4.58 7.61 -2.05
C THR A 196 4.25 9.09 -2.18
N GLY A 197 3.46 9.48 -3.16
CA GLY A 197 2.85 10.77 -3.34
C GLY A 197 3.67 11.77 -4.14
N GLY A 198 2.92 12.48 -4.99
CA GLY A 198 3.24 13.84 -5.43
C GLY A 198 2.97 14.04 -6.91
N TRP A 199 3.35 13.07 -7.74
CA TRP A 199 3.38 13.27 -9.19
C TRP A 199 2.06 13.76 -9.77
N LYS A 200 0.94 13.11 -9.42
CA LYS A 200 -0.41 13.50 -9.88
C LYS A 200 -0.78 14.95 -9.55
N LEU A 201 -0.27 15.48 -8.44
CA LEU A 201 -0.51 16.85 -8.01
C LEU A 201 0.40 17.84 -8.74
N GLU A 202 1.64 17.42 -9.02
CA GLU A 202 2.64 18.30 -9.61
C GLU A 202 2.58 18.34 -11.14
N LYS A 203 2.16 17.26 -11.80
CA LYS A 203 2.20 17.10 -13.26
C LYS A 203 1.37 18.14 -14.01
N ASP A 204 0.25 18.57 -13.46
CA ASP A 204 -0.64 19.55 -14.11
C ASP A 204 0.04 20.92 -14.28
N VAL A 205 1.04 21.22 -13.44
CA VAL A 205 1.78 22.49 -13.46
C VAL A 205 3.18 22.32 -14.06
N LEU A 206 3.89 21.25 -13.71
CA LEU A 206 5.27 21.01 -14.12
C LEU A 206 5.41 20.18 -15.41
N GLY A 207 4.36 19.46 -15.80
CA GLY A 207 4.38 18.44 -16.83
C GLY A 207 4.84 17.07 -16.31
N ASP A 208 4.37 16.01 -16.96
CA ASP A 208 4.56 14.60 -16.58
C ASP A 208 6.03 14.25 -16.25
N VAL A 209 6.90 14.28 -17.26
CA VAL A 209 8.31 13.87 -17.14
C VAL A 209 9.06 14.72 -16.11
N TYR A 210 8.79 16.02 -16.10
CA TYR A 210 9.54 16.95 -15.25
C TYR A 210 9.10 16.88 -13.78
N ALA A 211 7.82 16.64 -13.52
CA ALA A 211 7.33 16.39 -12.16
C ALA A 211 8.02 15.17 -11.53
N GLU A 212 8.10 14.05 -12.26
CA GLU A 212 8.76 12.84 -11.76
C GLU A 212 10.25 13.06 -11.56
N TYR A 213 10.93 13.68 -12.53
CA TYR A 213 12.33 14.07 -12.40
C TYR A 213 12.57 14.81 -11.08
N VAL A 214 11.83 15.89 -10.82
CA VAL A 214 12.04 16.71 -9.62
C VAL A 214 11.75 15.92 -8.33
N ILE A 215 10.66 15.16 -8.29
CA ILE A 215 10.28 14.34 -7.13
C ILE A 215 11.37 13.30 -6.83
N ASP A 216 11.82 12.57 -7.85
CA ASP A 216 12.84 11.55 -7.68
C ASP A 216 14.17 12.11 -7.21
N HIS A 217 14.58 13.27 -7.70
CA HIS A 217 15.84 13.88 -7.27
C HIS A 217 15.78 14.32 -5.81
N GLU A 218 14.67 14.91 -5.38
CA GLU A 218 14.49 15.32 -3.99
C GLU A 218 14.37 14.10 -3.06
N ALA A 219 13.60 13.08 -3.44
CA ALA A 219 13.50 11.82 -2.69
C ALA A 219 14.86 11.10 -2.62
N TYR A 220 15.58 10.99 -3.75
CA TYR A 220 16.89 10.34 -3.82
C TYR A 220 17.93 11.04 -2.94
N ALA A 221 17.96 12.38 -2.94
CA ALA A 221 18.86 13.17 -2.13
C ALA A 221 18.65 12.93 -0.62
N LEU A 222 17.43 12.61 -0.20
CA LEU A 222 17.07 12.28 1.18
C LEU A 222 17.26 10.78 1.52
N GLY A 223 17.69 9.98 0.55
CA GLY A 223 18.02 8.57 0.75
C GLY A 223 16.91 7.59 0.37
N TYR A 224 15.77 8.07 -0.14
CA TYR A 224 14.69 7.22 -0.65
C TYR A 224 15.07 6.61 -2.01
N ARG A 225 14.65 5.37 -2.25
CA ARG A 225 15.04 4.57 -3.43
C ARG A 225 13.88 3.85 -4.09
N VAL A 226 12.73 3.78 -3.41
CA VAL A 226 11.53 3.12 -3.91
C VAL A 226 10.40 4.15 -3.90
N ALA A 227 9.76 4.34 -5.05
CA ALA A 227 8.48 5.01 -5.15
C ALA A 227 7.41 3.93 -5.23
N PHE A 228 6.48 3.92 -4.29
CA PHE A 228 5.33 3.02 -4.30
C PHE A 228 4.08 3.87 -4.45
N GLU A 229 3.47 3.92 -5.63
CA GLU A 229 2.50 4.94 -5.94
C GLU A 229 1.21 4.41 -6.56
N ASP A 230 0.11 5.13 -6.37
CA ASP A 230 -1.16 4.87 -7.07
C ASP A 230 -0.96 4.98 -8.59
N HIS A 231 -1.60 4.12 -9.38
CA HIS A 231 -1.49 3.93 -10.85
C HIS A 231 -1.61 5.18 -11.76
N ASP A 232 -1.77 6.40 -11.21
CA ASP A 232 -1.74 7.67 -11.94
C ASP A 232 -0.57 8.55 -11.48
N ALA A 233 0.53 7.96 -11.01
CA ALA A 233 1.61 8.67 -10.30
C ALA A 233 3.02 8.50 -10.91
N HIS A 234 3.12 7.85 -12.07
CA HIS A 234 4.37 7.62 -12.77
C HIS A 234 4.32 8.11 -14.21
N VAL A 235 5.49 8.49 -14.76
CA VAL A 235 5.62 8.96 -16.16
C VAL A 235 5.43 7.83 -17.13
N GLU A 236 6.09 6.72 -16.84
CA GLU A 236 5.77 5.44 -17.43
C GLU A 236 4.51 4.93 -16.73
N ASP A 237 3.41 5.60 -17.03
CA ASP A 237 2.09 5.03 -16.82
C ASP A 237 1.85 3.99 -17.93
N GLU A 238 1.10 2.96 -17.59
CA GLU A 238 0.99 1.71 -18.32
C GLU A 238 0.90 1.91 -19.85
N PRO A 239 1.63 1.12 -20.69
CA PRO A 239 1.57 1.29 -22.14
C PRO A 239 0.12 1.26 -22.64
N SER A 240 -0.26 2.31 -23.38
CA SER A 240 -1.63 2.61 -23.81
C SER A 240 -2.48 1.37 -24.09
N GLY A 241 -3.46 1.10 -23.23
CA GLY A 241 -4.37 -0.05 -23.36
C GLY A 241 -4.44 -0.98 -22.16
N ILE A 242 -3.84 -0.62 -21.03
CA ILE A 242 -4.02 -1.31 -19.77
C ILE A 242 -5.03 -0.51 -18.92
N ASN A 243 -6.04 -1.24 -18.50
CA ASN A 243 -7.07 -0.90 -17.53
C ASN A 243 -7.21 -2.18 -16.67
N ASN A 244 -8.19 -2.29 -15.77
CA ASN A 244 -8.51 -3.48 -14.94
C ASN A 244 -8.59 -4.86 -15.68
N SER A 245 -8.29 -4.91 -16.99
CA SER A 245 -8.13 -6.06 -17.86
C SER A 245 -6.80 -6.84 -17.79
N ARG A 246 -5.67 -6.32 -17.29
CA ARG A 246 -4.37 -7.06 -17.28
C ARG A 246 -3.76 -7.32 -15.89
N PRO A 247 -2.95 -8.39 -15.76
CA PRO A 247 -2.24 -8.77 -14.54
C PRO A 247 -1.10 -7.82 -14.19
N SER A 248 -1.00 -7.42 -12.92
CA SER A 248 -0.07 -6.39 -12.41
C SER A 248 1.39 -6.87 -12.40
N TYR A 249 2.25 -6.16 -13.13
CA TYR A 249 3.71 -6.35 -13.12
C TYR A 249 4.49 -5.05 -13.35
N TYR A 250 3.88 -3.86 -13.22
CA TYR A 250 4.62 -2.63 -13.50
C TYR A 250 5.52 -2.25 -12.32
N VAL A 251 6.69 -2.88 -12.30
CA VAL A 251 7.87 -2.41 -11.57
C VAL A 251 8.91 -2.06 -12.60
N TYR A 252 9.46 -0.85 -12.51
CA TYR A 252 10.56 -0.42 -13.37
C TYR A 252 11.58 0.39 -12.59
N ARG A 253 12.73 0.64 -13.21
CA ARG A 253 13.78 1.49 -12.67
C ARG A 253 13.83 2.77 -13.49
N ALA A 254 13.48 3.90 -12.88
CA ALA A 254 13.77 5.21 -13.46
C ALA A 254 15.26 5.50 -13.26
N VAL A 255 16.01 5.73 -14.35
CA VAL A 255 17.44 6.04 -14.34
C VAL A 255 17.67 7.37 -15.05
N TYR A 256 18.33 8.30 -14.36
CA TYR A 256 18.60 9.63 -14.88
C TYR A 256 20.08 9.80 -15.24
N ASP A 257 20.38 10.71 -16.18
CA ASP A 257 21.73 10.96 -16.71
C ASP A 257 22.75 11.40 -15.63
N ASP A 258 22.28 11.94 -14.51
CA ASP A 258 23.11 12.37 -13.38
C ASP A 258 23.32 11.28 -12.32
N GLY A 259 22.85 10.06 -12.58
CA GLY A 259 23.02 8.88 -11.73
C GLY A 259 21.96 8.74 -10.62
N VAL A 260 20.94 9.61 -10.60
CA VAL A 260 19.74 9.35 -9.78
C VAL A 260 19.04 8.11 -10.32
N GLN A 261 18.58 7.24 -9.41
CA GLN A 261 17.81 6.06 -9.76
C GLN A 261 16.76 5.75 -8.68
N ILE A 262 15.55 5.44 -9.11
CA ILE A 262 14.43 5.08 -8.24
C ILE A 262 13.72 3.86 -8.82
N ILE A 263 13.43 2.87 -7.98
CA ILE A 263 12.55 1.74 -8.34
C ILE A 263 11.12 2.21 -8.16
N LYS A 264 10.32 2.04 -9.20
CA LYS A 264 8.95 2.51 -9.30
C LYS A 264 8.02 1.31 -9.24
N ILE A 265 7.06 1.32 -8.33
CA ILE A 265 6.12 0.24 -8.12
C ILE A 265 4.72 0.85 -8.10
N ASP A 266 3.90 0.45 -9.06
CA ASP A 266 2.54 0.94 -9.16
C ASP A 266 1.61 0.14 -8.24
N MET A 267 0.57 0.79 -7.70
CA MET A 267 -0.51 0.12 -6.99
C MET A 267 -1.86 0.61 -7.47
N ASN A 268 -2.88 -0.22 -7.27
CA ASN A 268 -4.25 0.25 -7.35
C ASN A 268 -4.60 0.99 -6.06
N GLY A 269 -5.56 1.91 -6.14
CA GLY A 269 -6.14 2.54 -4.97
C GLY A 269 -7.02 1.57 -4.18
N THR A 270 -7.99 2.12 -3.47
CA THR A 270 -8.67 1.37 -2.41
C THR A 270 -9.69 0.35 -2.91
N ILE A 271 -9.77 -0.79 -2.22
CA ILE A 271 -10.81 -1.79 -2.45
C ILE A 271 -11.97 -1.48 -1.50
N THR A 272 -13.15 -1.18 -2.05
CA THR A 272 -14.31 -0.78 -1.24
C THR A 272 -15.62 -1.14 -1.93
N GLY A 273 -16.64 -1.50 -1.14
CA GLY A 273 -17.98 -1.77 -1.68
C GLY A 273 -18.72 -0.51 -2.16
N GLN A 274 -18.22 0.68 -1.82
CA GLN A 274 -18.77 1.97 -2.26
C GLN A 274 -18.18 2.46 -3.58
N CYS A 275 -17.32 1.67 -4.21
CA CYS A 275 -16.70 2.07 -5.45
C CYS A 275 -17.70 2.17 -6.60
N GLU A 276 -17.60 3.24 -7.40
CA GLU A 276 -18.35 3.33 -8.68
C GLU A 276 -17.84 2.32 -9.73
N GLY A 277 -16.69 1.68 -9.46
CA GLY A 277 -16.08 0.60 -10.25
C GLY A 277 -15.41 1.09 -11.54
N ASN A 278 -14.78 0.17 -12.26
CA ASN A 278 -14.06 0.37 -13.53
C ASN A 278 -12.97 1.45 -13.48
N THR A 279 -12.40 1.70 -12.30
CA THR A 279 -11.22 2.54 -12.14
C THR A 279 -10.13 1.76 -11.43
N SER A 280 -8.91 2.22 -11.58
CA SER A 280 -7.77 1.72 -10.84
C SER A 280 -7.56 2.51 -9.54
N ARG A 281 -8.21 3.68 -9.37
CA ARG A 281 -8.22 4.53 -8.15
C ARG A 281 -9.01 3.93 -7.01
N CYS A 282 -9.95 3.09 -7.36
CA CYS A 282 -10.86 2.44 -6.46
C CYS A 282 -11.43 1.24 -7.21
N GLU A 283 -11.46 0.09 -6.55
CA GLU A 283 -12.00 -1.15 -7.10
C GLU A 283 -13.12 -1.70 -6.22
N THR A 284 -14.13 -2.31 -6.82
CA THR A 284 -15.01 -3.19 -6.05
C THR A 284 -14.25 -4.48 -5.65
N PRO A 285 -14.70 -5.20 -4.61
CA PRO A 285 -14.11 -6.48 -4.25
C PRO A 285 -14.07 -7.48 -5.42
N GLU A 286 -15.11 -7.52 -6.26
CA GLU A 286 -15.17 -8.40 -7.42
C GLU A 286 -14.12 -8.04 -8.48
N GLU A 287 -13.88 -6.75 -8.70
CA GLU A 287 -12.86 -6.25 -9.64
C GLU A 287 -11.46 -6.60 -9.16
N ALA A 288 -11.17 -6.34 -7.87
CA ALA A 288 -9.91 -6.69 -7.25
C ALA A 288 -9.63 -8.20 -7.31
N VAL A 289 -10.65 -9.04 -7.02
CA VAL A 289 -10.54 -10.50 -7.15
C VAL A 289 -10.30 -10.92 -8.60
N ALA A 290 -10.96 -10.29 -9.57
CA ALA A 290 -10.75 -10.57 -10.98
C ALA A 290 -9.32 -10.20 -11.42
N ARG A 291 -8.78 -9.05 -10.97
CA ARG A 291 -7.40 -8.62 -11.22
C ARG A 291 -6.39 -9.56 -10.58
N PHE A 292 -6.62 -9.99 -9.35
CA PHE A 292 -5.75 -10.96 -8.67
C PHE A 292 -5.71 -12.32 -9.40
N ASN A 293 -6.87 -12.85 -9.80
CA ASN A 293 -6.95 -14.10 -10.57
C ASN A 293 -6.23 -14.01 -11.92
N LYS A 294 -6.36 -12.87 -12.63
CA LYS A 294 -5.60 -12.64 -13.87
C LYS A 294 -4.09 -12.64 -13.60
N THR A 295 -3.67 -12.05 -12.50
CA THR A 295 -2.25 -11.99 -12.07
C THR A 295 -1.68 -13.37 -11.80
N LEU A 296 -2.40 -14.20 -11.05
CA LEU A 296 -2.04 -15.62 -10.86
C LEU A 296 -1.97 -16.36 -12.19
N HIS A 297 -2.95 -16.15 -13.08
CA HIS A 297 -2.97 -16.82 -14.37
C HIS A 297 -1.77 -16.44 -15.24
N ALA A 298 -1.44 -15.16 -15.39
CA ALA A 298 -0.29 -14.75 -16.18
C ALA A 298 1.03 -15.22 -15.56
N ARG A 299 1.19 -15.14 -14.24
CA ARG A 299 2.36 -15.72 -13.58
C ARG A 299 2.49 -17.21 -13.90
N SER A 300 1.40 -17.96 -13.93
CA SER A 300 1.45 -19.40 -14.26
C SER A 300 1.86 -19.70 -15.71
N LEU A 301 1.69 -18.75 -16.62
CA LEU A 301 2.02 -18.89 -18.04
C LEU A 301 3.42 -18.36 -18.37
N ASP A 302 3.99 -17.54 -17.50
CA ASP A 302 5.30 -16.93 -17.69
C ASP A 302 6.41 -17.73 -16.99
N ALA A 303 7.46 -18.05 -17.71
CA ALA A 303 8.63 -18.73 -17.17
C ALA A 303 9.80 -17.78 -16.91
N ASP A 304 9.73 -16.53 -17.37
CA ASP A 304 10.79 -15.52 -17.17
C ASP A 304 10.72 -14.97 -15.74
N SER A 305 11.75 -15.24 -14.94
CA SER A 305 11.82 -14.76 -13.56
C SER A 305 12.01 -13.25 -13.45
N ARG A 306 12.40 -12.59 -14.55
CA ARG A 306 12.56 -11.13 -14.62
C ARG A 306 11.25 -10.37 -14.59
N ASN A 307 10.15 -11.02 -14.98
CA ASN A 307 8.82 -10.45 -14.92
C ASN A 307 8.25 -10.66 -13.51
N ILE A 308 8.21 -9.58 -12.73
CA ILE A 308 7.75 -9.62 -11.34
C ILE A 308 6.25 -9.42 -11.30
N TYR A 309 5.49 -10.49 -11.06
CA TYR A 309 4.04 -10.42 -10.92
C TYR A 309 3.65 -10.10 -9.49
N PHE A 310 2.90 -9.03 -9.29
CA PHE A 310 2.47 -8.63 -7.97
C PHE A 310 1.01 -8.14 -7.98
N PHE A 311 0.43 -7.98 -6.80
CA PHE A 311 -0.89 -7.42 -6.58
C PHE A 311 -0.78 -6.44 -5.42
N ALA A 312 -0.90 -5.16 -5.75
CA ALA A 312 -0.82 -4.08 -4.79
C ALA A 312 -2.15 -3.32 -4.69
N PHE A 313 -2.49 -2.88 -3.47
CA PHE A 313 -3.62 -2.03 -3.17
C PHE A 313 -3.38 -1.21 -1.89
N ALA A 314 -4.10 -0.09 -1.77
CA ALA A 314 -4.12 0.74 -0.58
C ALA A 314 -5.41 0.56 0.23
N GLU A 315 -5.33 0.78 1.54
CA GLU A 315 -6.48 0.93 2.45
C GLU A 315 -6.22 2.14 3.33
N HIS A 316 -7.26 2.83 3.79
CA HIS A 316 -7.10 3.95 4.70
C HIS A 316 -7.46 3.53 6.14
N SER A 317 -6.61 3.89 7.10
CA SER A 317 -6.84 3.58 8.52
C SER A 317 -8.19 4.09 9.02
N ASN A 318 -8.55 5.31 8.64
CA ASN A 318 -9.82 5.93 8.96
C ASN A 318 -11.01 5.25 8.25
N GLY A 319 -10.86 4.86 6.98
CA GLY A 319 -11.90 4.24 6.16
C GLY A 319 -12.28 2.86 6.68
N VAL A 320 -11.27 2.01 6.93
CA VAL A 320 -11.47 0.69 7.53
C VAL A 320 -12.09 0.80 8.92
N TRP A 321 -11.58 1.69 9.78
CA TRP A 321 -12.14 1.85 11.12
C TRP A 321 -13.58 2.37 11.10
N ASN A 322 -13.89 3.35 10.25
CA ASN A 322 -15.23 3.92 10.13
C ASN A 322 -16.25 2.87 9.70
N ASP A 323 -15.92 2.00 8.74
CA ASP A 323 -16.81 0.93 8.29
C ASP A 323 -17.18 -0.02 9.44
N TYR A 324 -16.20 -0.44 10.24
CA TYR A 324 -16.45 -1.26 11.43
C TYR A 324 -17.23 -0.51 12.52
N ASN A 325 -16.94 0.78 12.76
CA ASN A 325 -17.63 1.55 13.78
C ASN A 325 -19.09 1.82 13.42
N LEU A 326 -19.36 2.08 12.13
CA LEU A 326 -20.72 2.26 11.60
C LEU A 326 -21.51 0.94 11.65
N LEU A 327 -20.88 -0.19 11.31
CA LEU A 327 -21.46 -1.52 11.46
C LEU A 327 -21.86 -1.82 12.92
N ALA A 328 -21.03 -1.44 13.90
CA ALA A 328 -21.35 -1.60 15.32
C ALA A 328 -22.61 -0.82 15.74
N GLY A 329 -22.96 0.26 15.02
CA GLY A 329 -24.20 1.00 15.18
C GLY A 329 -25.39 0.47 14.36
N GLY A 330 -25.21 -0.61 13.61
CA GLY A 330 -26.25 -1.23 12.79
C GLY A 330 -26.33 -0.74 11.34
N ASN A 331 -25.35 0.02 10.86
CA ASN A 331 -25.26 0.40 9.45
C ASN A 331 -24.74 -0.76 8.58
N PRO A 332 -24.97 -0.75 7.25
CA PRO A 332 -24.36 -1.71 6.34
C PRO A 332 -22.83 -1.70 6.40
N PHE A 333 -22.22 -2.86 6.18
CA PHE A 333 -20.77 -3.04 6.06
C PHE A 333 -20.42 -3.10 4.58
N GLU A 334 -19.99 -1.97 4.04
CA GLU A 334 -19.87 -1.75 2.59
C GLU A 334 -18.68 -0.86 2.21
N GLY A 335 -17.92 -0.34 3.17
CA GLY A 335 -16.76 0.51 2.93
C GLY A 335 -15.46 -0.27 2.70
N GLU A 336 -14.35 0.37 3.10
CA GLU A 336 -13.00 -0.18 2.98
C GLU A 336 -12.77 -1.40 3.88
N GLY A 337 -13.41 -1.45 5.06
CA GLY A 337 -13.35 -2.63 5.92
C GLY A 337 -13.93 -3.87 5.25
N PHE A 338 -15.07 -3.71 4.56
CA PHE A 338 -15.66 -4.75 3.73
C PHE A 338 -14.76 -5.12 2.55
N GLY A 339 -14.16 -4.13 1.89
CA GLY A 339 -13.24 -4.33 0.79
C GLY A 339 -12.02 -5.16 1.17
N LEU A 340 -11.25 -4.70 2.17
CA LEU A 340 -10.10 -5.39 2.74
C LEU A 340 -10.43 -6.84 3.12
N LYS A 341 -11.51 -7.04 3.87
CA LYS A 341 -11.90 -8.40 4.29
C LYS A 341 -12.24 -9.28 3.09
N SER A 342 -12.96 -8.75 2.11
CA SER A 342 -13.40 -9.51 0.94
C SER A 342 -12.24 -9.95 0.06
N ILE A 343 -11.28 -9.06 -0.22
CA ILE A 343 -10.10 -9.42 -1.02
C ILE A 343 -9.21 -10.41 -0.27
N MET A 344 -9.00 -10.23 1.04
CA MET A 344 -8.17 -11.14 1.83
C MET A 344 -8.80 -12.52 1.99
N ASP A 345 -10.12 -12.61 2.17
CA ASP A 345 -10.86 -13.88 2.15
C ASP A 345 -10.68 -14.60 0.80
N ALA A 346 -10.76 -13.88 -0.32
CA ALA A 346 -10.56 -14.44 -1.65
C ALA A 346 -9.12 -14.94 -1.88
N ILE A 347 -8.12 -14.15 -1.49
CA ILE A 347 -6.70 -14.55 -1.55
C ILE A 347 -6.49 -15.83 -0.72
N GLN A 348 -7.03 -15.89 0.48
CA GLN A 348 -6.88 -17.05 1.36
C GLN A 348 -7.52 -18.32 0.79
N ILE A 349 -8.70 -18.20 0.17
CA ILE A 349 -9.34 -19.32 -0.53
C ILE A 349 -8.42 -19.84 -1.65
N LEU A 350 -7.81 -18.95 -2.43
CA LEU A 350 -6.89 -19.32 -3.50
C LEU A 350 -5.60 -19.97 -2.97
N VAL A 351 -5.02 -19.41 -1.90
CA VAL A 351 -3.87 -20.00 -1.19
C VAL A 351 -4.20 -21.40 -0.67
N ASN A 352 -5.36 -21.57 -0.04
CA ASN A 352 -5.83 -22.88 0.45
C ASN A 352 -6.04 -23.89 -0.69
N ASN A 353 -6.30 -23.40 -1.90
CA ASN A 353 -6.41 -24.19 -3.13
C ASN A 353 -5.07 -24.36 -3.87
N GLY A 354 -3.95 -23.92 -3.28
CA GLY A 354 -2.60 -24.15 -3.80
C GLY A 354 -2.01 -23.00 -4.61
N ALA A 355 -2.61 -21.80 -4.62
CA ALA A 355 -2.00 -20.64 -5.25
C ALA A 355 -0.67 -20.28 -4.54
N ASN A 356 0.39 -20.03 -5.31
CA ASN A 356 1.67 -19.59 -4.75
C ASN A 356 1.69 -18.07 -4.61
N VAL A 357 1.51 -17.59 -3.38
CA VAL A 357 1.40 -16.18 -3.03
C VAL A 357 2.41 -15.87 -1.93
N LYS A 358 2.99 -14.67 -1.95
CA LYS A 358 3.89 -14.19 -0.90
C LYS A 358 3.54 -12.76 -0.51
N PHE A 359 3.31 -12.50 0.77
CA PHE A 359 3.17 -11.12 1.26
C PHE A 359 4.54 -10.48 1.43
N VAL A 360 4.70 -9.24 0.92
CA VAL A 360 5.95 -8.50 0.97
C VAL A 360 5.69 -7.01 1.18
N THR A 361 6.68 -6.29 1.67
CA THR A 361 6.68 -4.82 1.67
C THR A 361 7.20 -4.28 0.32
N PRO A 362 7.01 -2.98 0.00
CA PRO A 362 7.58 -2.36 -1.19
C PRO A 362 9.10 -2.55 -1.30
N MET A 363 9.85 -2.38 -0.21
CA MET A 363 11.30 -2.63 -0.23
C MET A 363 11.67 -4.08 -0.54
N GLU A 364 10.92 -5.04 -0.03
CA GLU A 364 11.15 -6.46 -0.32
C GLU A 364 10.82 -6.78 -1.79
N LEU A 365 9.76 -6.19 -2.34
CA LEU A 365 9.42 -6.33 -3.77
C LEU A 365 10.49 -5.70 -4.65
N ALA A 366 10.96 -4.49 -4.30
CA ALA A 366 12.05 -3.81 -4.99
C ALA A 366 13.35 -4.64 -4.96
N ALA A 367 13.67 -5.28 -3.83
CA ALA A 367 14.83 -6.16 -3.71
C ALA A 367 14.72 -7.42 -4.59
N VAL A 368 13.51 -7.98 -4.75
CA VAL A 368 13.26 -9.07 -5.71
C VAL A 368 13.50 -8.58 -7.13
N PHE A 369 12.94 -7.43 -7.50
CA PHE A 369 13.12 -6.85 -8.82
C PHE A 369 14.60 -6.62 -9.16
N GLU A 370 15.37 -6.00 -8.25
CA GLU A 370 16.81 -5.76 -8.42
C GLU A 370 17.62 -7.06 -8.56
N ALA A 371 17.26 -8.10 -7.82
CA ALA A 371 17.97 -9.38 -7.88
C ALA A 371 17.79 -10.08 -9.24
N GLU A 372 16.59 -9.99 -9.82
CA GLU A 372 16.26 -10.59 -11.12
C GLU A 372 16.65 -9.69 -12.30
N ASN A 373 16.70 -8.38 -12.09
CA ASN A 373 17.03 -7.37 -13.10
C ASN A 373 18.22 -6.49 -12.66
N PRO A 374 19.43 -7.07 -12.50
CA PRO A 374 20.58 -6.32 -12.00
C PRO A 374 20.94 -5.17 -12.93
N PHE A 375 21.23 -4.00 -12.35
CA PHE A 375 21.69 -2.83 -13.09
C PHE A 375 23.18 -2.96 -13.44
N ASP A 376 23.49 -3.13 -14.73
CA ASP A 376 24.88 -3.25 -15.19
C ASP A 376 25.53 -1.88 -15.51
N SER A 377 24.80 -0.93 -16.11
CA SER A 377 25.25 0.47 -16.31
C SER A 377 24.14 1.41 -16.84
N PRO A 378 24.26 2.74 -16.69
CA PRO A 378 23.33 3.70 -17.30
C PRO A 378 23.30 3.60 -18.83
N GLU A 379 24.45 3.32 -19.46
CA GLU A 379 24.61 3.25 -20.93
C GLU A 379 23.76 2.13 -21.58
N THR A 380 23.30 1.16 -20.79
CA THR A 380 22.45 0.05 -21.25
C THR A 380 20.95 0.26 -21.03
N GLU A 381 20.54 1.28 -20.26
CA GLU A 381 19.13 1.58 -19.94
C GLU A 381 18.67 2.99 -20.35
N VAL A 382 19.57 3.89 -20.77
CA VAL A 382 19.14 5.19 -21.34
C VAL A 382 18.37 4.96 -22.65
N GLY A 383 17.05 5.17 -22.60
CA GLY A 383 16.17 5.15 -23.77
C GLY A 383 15.25 3.93 -23.90
N ARG A 384 14.80 3.33 -22.79
CA ARG A 384 13.56 2.55 -22.80
C ARG A 384 12.38 3.42 -22.43
#